data_AF-A0A699H3U7-F1
#
_entry.id   AF-A0A699H3U7-F1
#
_cell.length_a   1.000
_cell.length_b   1.000
_cell.length_c   1.000
_cell.angle_alpha   90.00
_cell.angle_beta   90.00
_cell.angle_gamma   90.00
#
_symmetry.space_group_name_H-M   'P 1'
#
loop_
_entity.id
_entity.type
_entity.pdbx_description
1 polymer ?
#
loop_
_entity_poly.entity_id
_entity_poly.type
_entity_poly.pdbx_seq_one_letter_code
_entity_poly.pdbx_strand_id
1 'polypeptide(L)'
;MAAGSDENVDLAKKKSSLSTKKDGVKVPRKIRKAEREKLKRDHLNDLFLDLTNALEPATTNIGKSCALTDTIRILRDLIAQVDSLKRENMTLLAESQY
;
A
#
# COMPACT_ATOMS: atom_id res chain seq x y z
N MET A 1 31.39 53.46 41.97
CA MET A 1 30.26 53.96 41.17
C MET A 1 29.75 52.75 40.37
N ALA A 2 28.83 51.94 40.87
CA ALA A 2 27.41 52.16 41.21
C ALA A 2 26.48 52.10 39.98
N ALA A 3 25.40 51.33 40.14
CA ALA A 3 24.28 50.96 39.25
C ALA A 3 24.61 49.84 38.23
N GLY A 4 23.98 48.66 38.27
CA GLY A 4 22.58 48.35 38.60
C GLY A 4 21.86 48.04 37.28
N SER A 5 21.70 46.76 36.94
CA SER A 5 20.40 46.05 36.93
C SER A 5 19.51 46.42 35.75
N ASP A 6 19.35 45.50 34.80
CA ASP A 6 18.05 45.16 34.21
C ASP A 6 18.13 43.75 33.62
N GLU A 7 17.65 42.78 34.38
CA GLU A 7 17.14 41.52 33.83
C GLU A 7 15.72 41.77 33.33
N ASN A 8 15.40 41.45 32.08
CA ASN A 8 14.20 40.67 31.79
C ASN A 8 14.24 40.01 30.39
N VAL A 9 13.76 38.78 30.40
CA VAL A 9 13.67 37.75 29.38
C VAL A 9 12.49 38.05 28.44
N ASP A 10 12.64 37.87 27.12
CA ASP A 10 11.51 37.41 26.29
C ASP A 10 11.92 36.74 24.97
N LEU A 11 11.57 35.46 24.91
CA LEU A 11 11.10 34.67 23.76
C LEU A 11 11.84 34.71 22.42
N ALA A 12 12.64 33.66 22.24
CA ALA A 12 12.35 32.59 21.28
C ALA A 12 11.63 32.98 19.97
N LYS A 13 12.39 33.10 18.86
CA LYS A 13 11.97 32.41 17.63
C LYS A 13 13.12 32.13 16.65
N LYS A 14 13.63 30.90 16.80
CA LYS A 14 13.87 29.91 15.75
C LYS A 14 14.58 30.38 14.48
N LYS A 15 15.87 30.04 14.46
CA LYS A 15 16.73 29.92 13.28
C LYS A 15 16.05 29.14 12.14
N SER A 16 16.48 29.55 10.94
CA SER A 16 16.75 28.73 9.77
C SER A 16 15.58 28.01 9.10
N SER A 17 15.11 28.58 7.99
CA SER A 17 15.43 27.98 6.69
C SER A 17 15.13 28.98 5.58
N LEU A 18 16.18 29.67 5.13
CA LEU A 18 16.18 30.35 3.85
C LEU A 18 16.08 29.26 2.77
N SER A 19 14.85 28.99 2.33
CA SER A 19 14.60 28.09 1.21
C SER A 19 15.22 28.69 -0.04
N THR A 20 16.27 28.04 -0.52
CA THR A 20 16.88 28.31 -1.83
C THR A 20 15.82 28.07 -2.90
N LYS A 21 15.25 29.19 -3.39
CA LYS A 21 14.39 29.21 -4.58
C LYS A 21 15.25 28.77 -5.76
N LYS A 22 15.11 27.51 -6.18
CA LYS A 22 15.55 27.05 -7.49
C LYS A 22 14.35 27.14 -8.42
N ASP A 23 14.53 27.83 -9.53
CA ASP A 23 13.51 28.27 -10.48
C ASP A 23 12.54 27.15 -10.87
N GLY A 24 11.40 27.12 -10.19
CA GLY A 24 10.28 26.28 -10.57
C GLY A 24 9.31 27.14 -11.35
N VAL A 25 9.19 26.89 -12.66
CA VAL A 25 7.94 27.14 -13.37
C VAL A 25 6.83 26.68 -12.43
N LYS A 26 5.98 27.60 -11.95
CA LYS A 26 4.94 27.30 -10.97
C LYS A 26 3.88 26.45 -11.66
N VAL A 27 4.17 25.17 -11.86
CA VAL A 27 3.23 24.17 -12.33
C VAL A 27 2.04 24.26 -11.39
N PRO A 28 0.84 24.62 -11.88
CA PRO A 28 -0.33 24.78 -11.03
C PRO A 28 -0.49 23.58 -10.11
N ARG A 29 -0.72 23.81 -8.82
CA ARG A 29 -0.85 22.74 -7.80
C ARG A 29 -1.81 21.61 -8.24
N LYS A 30 -2.81 21.96 -9.06
CA LYS A 30 -3.75 21.03 -9.69
C LYS A 30 -3.07 19.99 -10.60
N ILE A 31 -2.09 20.40 -11.41
CA ILE A 31 -1.32 19.50 -12.30
C ILE A 31 -0.48 18.53 -11.47
N ARG A 32 0.20 19.01 -10.41
CA ARG A 32 0.96 18.13 -9.50
C ARG A 32 0.07 17.12 -8.77
N LYS A 33 -1.18 17.50 -8.45
CA LYS A 33 -2.17 16.59 -7.86
C LYS A 33 -2.63 15.54 -8.87
N ALA A 34 -2.89 15.95 -10.11
CA ALA A 34 -3.30 15.03 -11.17
C ALA A 34 -2.20 14.00 -11.50
N GLU A 35 -0.94 14.44 -11.58
CA GLU A 35 0.21 13.56 -11.80
C GLU A 35 0.39 12.53 -10.69
N ARG A 36 0.30 12.96 -9.42
CA ARG A 36 0.35 12.05 -8.26
C ARG A 36 -0.77 11.01 -8.31
N GLU A 37 -1.98 11.44 -8.65
CA GLU A 37 -3.12 10.52 -8.75
C GLU A 37 -3.00 9.58 -9.95
N LYS A 38 -2.41 10.03 -11.06
CA LYS A 38 -2.08 9.16 -12.19
C LYS A 38 -1.14 8.03 -11.75
N LEU A 39 0.00 8.37 -11.12
CA LEU A 39 0.95 7.37 -10.61
C LEU A 39 0.30 6.37 -9.64
N LYS A 40 -0.59 6.85 -8.78
CA LYS A 40 -1.34 5.98 -7.86
C LYS A 40 -2.27 5.02 -8.60
N ARG A 41 -3.00 5.51 -9.60
CA ARG A 41 -3.92 4.68 -10.40
C ARG A 41 -3.17 3.68 -11.27
N ASP A 42 -2.05 4.09 -11.87
CA ASP A 42 -1.20 3.23 -12.68
C ASP A 42 -0.69 2.06 -11.82
N HIS A 43 -0.11 2.35 -10.65
CA HIS A 43 0.32 1.30 -9.71
C HIS A 43 -0.81 0.35 -9.28
N LEU A 44 -2.00 0.89 -8.97
CA LEU A 44 -3.16 0.04 -8.62
C LEU A 44 -3.61 -0.82 -9.81
N ASN A 45 -3.53 -0.31 -11.03
CA ASN A 45 -3.88 -1.09 -12.22
C ASN A 45 -2.87 -2.21 -12.46
N ASP A 46 -1.59 -1.99 -12.23
CA ASP A 46 -0.55 -3.03 -12.31
C ASP A 46 -0.85 -4.17 -11.33
N LEU A 47 -1.20 -3.84 -10.07
CA LEU A 47 -1.60 -4.84 -9.07
C LEU A 47 -2.86 -5.62 -9.49
N PHE A 48 -3.84 -4.94 -10.09
CA PHE A 48 -5.03 -5.62 -10.62
C PHE A 48 -4.69 -6.55 -11.79
N LEU A 49 -3.77 -6.13 -12.66
CA LEU A 49 -3.32 -6.93 -13.80
C LEU A 49 -2.63 -8.20 -13.31
N ASP A 50 -1.69 -8.06 -12.37
CA ASP A 50 -0.98 -9.18 -11.75
C ASP A 50 -1.96 -10.16 -11.08
N LEU A 51 -2.95 -9.62 -10.35
CA LEU A 51 -4.01 -10.43 -9.73
C LEU A 51 -4.80 -11.20 -10.79
N THR A 52 -5.26 -10.53 -11.85
CA THR A 52 -6.03 -11.20 -12.92
C THR A 52 -5.22 -12.25 -13.65
N ASN A 53 -3.92 -12.02 -13.88
CA ASN A 53 -3.03 -13.00 -14.50
C ASN A 53 -2.88 -14.26 -13.62
N ALA A 54 -2.87 -14.10 -12.30
CA ALA A 54 -2.76 -15.20 -11.34
C ALA A 54 -4.04 -16.04 -11.21
N LEU A 55 -5.22 -15.48 -11.54
CA LEU A 55 -6.51 -16.15 -11.38
C LEU A 55 -6.88 -17.12 -12.52
N GLU A 56 -6.09 -17.15 -13.61
CA GLU A 56 -6.14 -18.01 -14.81
C GLU A 56 -6.25 -17.16 -16.11
N PRO A 57 -5.49 -17.45 -17.19
CA PRO A 57 -5.40 -16.59 -18.38
C PRO A 57 -6.68 -16.47 -19.25
N ALA A 58 -7.76 -17.18 -18.91
CA ALA A 58 -8.82 -17.50 -19.87
C ALA A 58 -9.94 -16.46 -20.03
N THR A 59 -9.98 -15.41 -19.21
CA THR A 59 -11.09 -14.44 -19.24
C THR A 59 -10.55 -13.02 -19.29
N THR A 60 -10.04 -12.68 -20.47
CA THR A 60 -9.60 -11.34 -20.87
C THR A 60 -10.78 -10.35 -20.90
N ASN A 61 -11.43 -10.09 -19.76
CA ASN A 61 -12.45 -9.05 -19.53
C ASN A 61 -13.09 -9.07 -18.12
N ILE A 62 -12.52 -9.76 -17.13
CA ILE A 62 -13.08 -9.75 -15.76
C ILE A 62 -13.02 -8.32 -15.18
N GLY A 63 -14.18 -7.75 -14.86
CA GLY A 63 -14.27 -6.47 -14.18
C GLY A 63 -13.61 -6.50 -12.80
N LYS A 64 -13.05 -5.37 -12.33
CA LYS A 64 -12.27 -5.29 -11.07
C LYS A 64 -12.97 -5.89 -9.84
N SER A 65 -14.28 -5.71 -9.71
CA SER A 65 -15.06 -6.30 -8.62
C SER A 65 -15.16 -7.82 -8.71
N CYS A 66 -15.33 -8.35 -9.92
CA CYS A 66 -15.38 -9.78 -10.18
C CYS A 66 -14.02 -10.41 -9.86
N ALA A 67 -12.91 -9.81 -10.30
CA ALA A 67 -11.55 -10.30 -9.99
C ALA A 67 -11.31 -10.42 -8.47
N LEU A 68 -11.71 -9.40 -7.69
CA LEU A 68 -11.60 -9.46 -6.23
C LEU A 68 -12.51 -10.54 -5.62
N THR A 69 -13.74 -10.65 -6.09
CA THR A 69 -14.71 -11.63 -5.59
C THR A 69 -14.22 -13.05 -5.87
N ASP A 70 -13.73 -13.30 -7.08
CA ASP A 70 -13.17 -14.58 -7.49
C ASP A 70 -11.92 -14.92 -6.70
N THR A 71 -11.03 -13.97 -6.47
CA THR A 71 -9.86 -14.16 -5.60
C THR A 71 -10.27 -14.62 -4.21
N ILE A 72 -11.23 -13.93 -3.60
CA ILE A 72 -11.71 -14.27 -2.24
C ILE A 72 -12.31 -15.68 -2.23
N ARG A 73 -13.11 -16.02 -3.25
CA ARG A 73 -13.72 -17.35 -3.38
C ARG A 73 -12.65 -18.43 -3.52
N ILE A 74 -11.72 -18.27 -4.46
CA ILE A 74 -10.64 -19.22 -4.73
C ILE A 74 -9.75 -19.41 -3.49
N LEU A 75 -9.40 -18.33 -2.79
CA LEU A 75 -8.62 -18.43 -1.55
C LEU A 75 -9.33 -19.26 -0.48
N ARG A 76 -10.65 -19.08 -0.31
CA ARG A 76 -11.44 -19.89 0.64
C ARG A 76 -11.49 -21.36 0.23
N ASP A 77 -11.71 -21.62 -1.06
CA ASP A 77 -11.78 -22.97 -1.61
C ASP A 77 -10.43 -23.69 -1.44
N LEU A 78 -9.32 -23.00 -1.69
CA LEU A 78 -7.96 -23.54 -1.49
C LEU A 78 -7.65 -23.81 -0.02
N ILE A 79 -8.03 -22.92 0.89
CA ILE A 79 -7.86 -23.14 2.34
C ILE A 79 -8.62 -24.39 2.77
N ALA A 80 -9.88 -24.54 2.34
CA ALA A 80 -10.69 -25.72 2.66
C ALA A 80 -10.08 -27.01 2.11
N GLN A 81 -9.53 -26.98 0.89
CA GLN A 81 -8.83 -28.12 0.28
C GLN A 81 -7.57 -28.49 1.07
N VAL A 82 -6.75 -27.51 1.46
CA VAL A 82 -5.55 -27.74 2.29
C VAL A 82 -5.92 -28.40 3.61
N ASP A 83 -6.98 -27.95 4.25
CA ASP A 83 -7.43 -28.54 5.52
C ASP A 83 -7.98 -29.96 5.34
N SER A 84 -8.66 -30.26 4.23
CA SER A 84 -9.07 -31.64 3.90
C SER A 84 -7.87 -32.54 3.68
N LEU A 85 -6.92 -32.10 2.85
CA LEU A 85 -5.70 -32.85 2.55
C LEU A 85 -4.87 -33.12 3.80
N LYS A 86 -4.79 -32.16 4.74
CA LYS A 86 -4.14 -32.39 6.03
C LYS A 86 -4.84 -33.47 6.84
N ARG A 87 -6.17 -33.45 6.93
CA ARG A 87 -6.94 -34.49 7.64
C ARG A 87 -6.75 -35.86 7.01
N GLU A 88 -6.89 -35.95 5.69
CA GLU A 88 -6.71 -37.19 4.93
C GLU A 88 -5.29 -37.75 5.10
N ASN A 89 -4.27 -36.89 5.03
CA ASN A 89 -2.88 -37.29 5.27
C ASN A 89 -2.67 -37.79 6.71
N MET A 90 -3.26 -37.14 7.71
CA MET A 90 -3.21 -37.64 9.08
C MET A 90 -3.88 -39.01 9.23
N THR A 91 -5.02 -39.24 8.59
CA THR A 91 -5.70 -40.53 8.58
C THR A 91 -4.82 -41.60 7.93
N LEU A 92 -4.26 -41.32 6.75
CA LEU A 92 -3.36 -42.25 6.04
C LEU A 92 -2.10 -42.57 6.86
N LEU A 93 -1.51 -41.59 7.53
CA LEU A 93 -0.37 -41.80 8.41
C LEU A 93 -0.73 -42.69 9.60
N ALA A 94 -1.88 -42.45 10.23
CA ALA A 94 -2.37 -43.30 11.31
C ALA A 94 -2.61 -44.74 10.85
N GLU A 95 -3.19 -44.93 9.66
CA GLU A 95 -3.41 -46.25 9.05
C GLU A 95 -2.09 -46.96 8.70
N SER A 96 -1.07 -46.23 8.24
CA SER A 96 0.25 -46.79 7.90
C SER A 96 1.09 -47.23 9.11
N GLN A 97 0.71 -46.80 10.31
CA GLN A 97 1.38 -47.15 11.57
C GLN A 97 0.77 -48.38 12.26
N TYR A 98 -0.28 -48.98 11.68
CA TYR A 98 -0.81 -50.29 12.03
C TYR A 98 -0.10 -51.40 11.24
#